data_AF-A0A356B9U7-F1
#
_entry.id   AF-A0A356B9U7-F1
#
_cell.length_a   1.000
_cell.length_b   1.000
_cell.length_c   1.000
_cell.angle_alpha   90.00
_cell.angle_beta   90.00
_cell.angle_gamma   90.00
#
_symmetry.space_group_name_H-M   'P 1'
#
loop_
_entity.id
_entity.type
_entity.pdbx_description
1 polymer ?
#
loop_
_entity_poly.entity_id
_entity_poly.type
_entity_poly.pdbx_seq_one_letter_code
_entity_poly.pdbx_strand_id
1 'polypeptide(L)'
;MESQRSLLVIGLALVSFLLWQQWNIDTAPKPVTPATQQDSNATGGSADLQLTTADAEQPATNTVEAARTIAISTDVLQLKIDTRGGDIVALQLPAFELHKGEGDAYPLMRKLPGFEYVAQSGLIGRDGPDDSRNSRPVYTATQSSYTLADGAEELIVPLTFNHNGLTVEKRFIFKAGQYDVRVEYQLHNQSGEVKTVQPYQHLVQTIDSGKKSSMMMPIYRGAAFGTSSERYNKYAFDDMQEKNLLEATTGGWVAMLEHYFVSAWVPDQQTENQLYSLVRNGQGVIGAKGPAVNIEPGAQATLGSTFYAGPKDQDHLANIANGLDLTVDYGFLWFISQPLFWLLTTIQGFVVNWGLAIICITLIVKGAMYPLTKVQYESMAKMRNLKPKIDELQARYKDDRQKMGPAMMELYRKEKVNPMGGCLPMLIQMPIFLALYWVFVESVELRHAPFMLWINDLSAQDPYYVLPVLFGLSMFLMQKLTPMQVTDPMQQKIMMWMPVAFSVFFLWFPSGLVLYWFVSNLISLAQMLYIYKGMEKKGLHTKKA
;
A
#
# COMPACT_ATOMS: atom_id res chain seq x y z
N MET A 1 24.84 3.08 -35.18
CA MET A 1 24.93 1.87 -34.33
C MET A 1 24.86 2.23 -32.84
N GLU A 2 25.35 3.39 -32.39
CA GLU A 2 25.21 3.83 -30.99
C GLU A 2 23.77 4.16 -30.55
N SER A 3 22.92 4.68 -31.44
CA SER A 3 21.51 4.97 -31.13
C SER A 3 20.66 3.70 -31.01
N GLN A 4 20.87 2.73 -31.90
CA GLN A 4 20.32 1.37 -31.74
C GLN A 4 20.86 0.72 -30.47
N ARG A 5 22.15 0.88 -30.14
CA ARG A 5 22.70 0.45 -28.85
C ARG A 5 22.05 1.17 -27.68
N SER A 6 21.74 2.46 -27.75
CA SER A 6 21.12 3.20 -26.65
C SER A 6 19.66 2.79 -26.45
N LEU A 7 18.92 2.55 -27.54
CA LEU A 7 17.53 2.07 -27.49
C LEU A 7 17.47 0.58 -27.11
N LEU A 8 18.43 -0.21 -27.56
CA LEU A 8 18.66 -1.57 -27.08
C LEU A 8 19.17 -1.58 -25.64
N VAL A 9 19.90 -0.58 -25.16
CA VAL A 9 20.36 -0.48 -23.76
C VAL A 9 19.25 0.01 -22.86
N ILE A 10 18.36 0.90 -23.31
CA ILE A 10 17.16 1.29 -22.57
C ILE A 10 16.14 0.15 -22.61
N GLY A 11 15.95 -0.49 -23.77
CA GLY A 11 15.12 -1.68 -23.93
C GLY A 11 15.67 -2.86 -23.14
N LEU A 12 16.99 -3.08 -23.13
CA LEU A 12 17.67 -4.08 -22.30
C LEU A 12 17.68 -3.64 -20.84
N ALA A 13 17.75 -2.36 -20.49
CA ALA A 13 17.62 -1.93 -19.09
C ALA A 13 16.21 -2.16 -18.58
N LEU A 14 15.20 -1.92 -19.42
CA LEU A 14 13.79 -2.15 -19.09
C LEU A 14 13.46 -3.65 -19.08
N VAL A 15 13.94 -4.41 -20.06
CA VAL A 15 13.81 -5.88 -20.10
C VAL A 15 14.65 -6.53 -19.01
N SER A 16 15.85 -6.05 -18.70
CA SER A 16 16.67 -6.53 -17.57
C SER A 16 16.07 -6.12 -16.24
N PHE A 17 15.41 -4.97 -16.14
CA PHE A 17 14.66 -4.58 -14.95
C PHE A 17 13.45 -5.49 -14.76
N LEU A 18 12.70 -5.78 -15.84
CA LEU A 18 11.57 -6.72 -15.82
C LEU A 18 12.03 -8.17 -15.60
N LEU A 19 13.17 -8.58 -16.15
CA LEU A 19 13.77 -9.90 -15.94
C LEU A 19 14.41 -10.01 -14.57
N TRP A 20 14.95 -8.93 -13.98
CA TRP A 20 15.43 -8.89 -12.61
C TRP A 20 14.26 -8.95 -11.63
N GLN A 21 13.17 -8.25 -11.93
CA GLN A 21 11.91 -8.36 -11.19
C GLN A 21 11.34 -9.78 -11.28
N GLN A 22 11.32 -10.37 -12.48
CA GLN A 22 10.89 -11.75 -12.71
C GLN A 22 11.86 -12.77 -12.10
N TRP A 23 13.16 -12.52 -12.10
CA TRP A 23 14.18 -13.35 -11.48
C TRP A 23 14.02 -13.31 -9.95
N ASN A 24 13.77 -12.15 -9.34
CA ASN A 24 13.42 -12.10 -7.91
C ASN A 24 12.16 -12.92 -7.60
N ILE A 25 11.20 -12.98 -8.53
CA ILE A 25 10.00 -13.83 -8.41
C ILE A 25 10.33 -15.33 -8.65
N ASP A 26 11.21 -15.65 -9.60
CA ASP A 26 11.51 -17.03 -10.03
C ASP A 26 12.65 -17.71 -9.25
N THR A 27 13.53 -16.93 -8.61
CA THR A 27 14.59 -17.40 -7.69
C THR A 27 14.20 -17.30 -6.22
N ALA A 28 12.98 -16.85 -5.92
CA ALA A 28 12.30 -17.30 -4.72
C ALA A 28 12.38 -18.83 -4.68
N PRO A 29 12.85 -19.44 -3.57
CA PRO A 29 13.13 -20.86 -3.52
C PRO A 29 11.88 -21.67 -3.85
N LYS A 30 11.94 -22.42 -4.96
CA LYS A 30 10.83 -23.26 -5.41
C LYS A 30 10.60 -24.38 -4.40
N PRO A 31 9.37 -24.59 -3.91
CA PRO A 31 9.06 -25.74 -3.07
C PRO A 31 9.29 -27.04 -3.86
N VAL A 32 10.14 -27.89 -3.29
CA VAL A 32 10.34 -29.28 -3.71
C VAL A 32 9.05 -30.07 -3.54
N THR A 33 8.63 -30.77 -4.59
CA THR A 33 7.48 -31.68 -4.60
C THR A 33 7.74 -32.90 -3.70
N PRO A 34 6.93 -33.19 -2.67
CA PRO A 34 6.86 -34.53 -2.10
C PRO A 34 5.80 -35.36 -2.82
N ALA A 35 6.14 -36.62 -3.03
CA ALA A 35 5.36 -37.63 -3.74
C ALA A 35 4.01 -37.94 -3.09
N THR A 36 3.07 -38.30 -3.95
CA THR A 36 1.77 -38.93 -3.68
C THR A 36 1.87 -40.12 -2.73
N GLN A 37 1.06 -40.15 -1.68
CA GLN A 37 0.63 -41.38 -1.02
C GLN A 37 -0.89 -41.38 -0.81
N GLN A 38 -1.46 -42.54 -1.15
CA GLN A 38 -2.87 -42.89 -1.22
C GLN A 38 -3.52 -42.98 0.17
N ASP A 39 -4.73 -42.43 0.24
CA ASP A 39 -5.74 -42.73 1.25
C ASP A 39 -6.21 -44.19 1.16
N SER A 40 -6.48 -44.79 2.31
CA SER A 40 -7.33 -45.97 2.44
C SER A 40 -8.20 -45.85 3.69
N ASN A 41 -9.51 -45.80 3.44
CA ASN A 41 -10.60 -45.85 4.40
C ASN A 41 -10.55 -47.05 5.36
N ALA A 42 -11.02 -46.87 6.60
CA ALA A 42 -11.93 -47.83 7.25
C ALA A 42 -12.62 -47.22 8.50
N THR A 43 -13.95 -47.16 8.44
CA THR A 43 -14.92 -47.07 9.54
C THR A 43 -15.02 -48.37 10.34
N GLY A 44 -15.28 -48.28 11.66
CA GLY A 44 -16.07 -49.27 12.39
C GLY A 44 -15.68 -49.55 13.85
N GLY A 45 -16.66 -49.39 14.76
CA GLY A 45 -16.86 -50.38 15.84
C GLY A 45 -16.53 -49.98 17.28
N SER A 46 -17.59 -49.65 18.02
CA SER A 46 -17.74 -49.51 19.47
C SER A 46 -17.53 -50.79 20.30
N ALA A 47 -16.99 -50.66 21.52
CA ALA A 47 -17.39 -51.30 22.79
C ALA A 47 -16.37 -50.90 23.89
N ASP A 48 -16.67 -49.99 24.82
CA ASP A 48 -17.44 -50.15 26.08
C ASP A 48 -16.63 -50.79 27.22
N LEU A 49 -16.53 -50.08 28.36
CA LEU A 49 -16.66 -50.59 29.74
C LEU A 49 -16.37 -49.50 30.79
N GLN A 50 -17.40 -49.24 31.58
CA GLN A 50 -17.47 -48.40 32.79
C GLN A 50 -16.72 -49.03 33.98
N LEU A 51 -16.46 -48.22 35.04
CA LEU A 51 -16.86 -48.52 36.43
C LEU A 51 -16.61 -47.32 37.40
N THR A 52 -17.72 -46.88 38.02
CA THR A 52 -17.90 -46.45 39.45
C THR A 52 -17.24 -45.16 39.97
N THR A 53 -17.76 -44.41 40.96
CA THR A 53 -18.80 -44.56 42.01
C THR A 53 -19.49 -43.20 42.26
N ALA A 54 -20.73 -43.24 42.79
CA ALA A 54 -21.43 -42.08 43.32
C ALA A 54 -20.85 -41.63 44.68
N ASP A 55 -20.72 -40.32 44.86
CA ASP A 55 -21.03 -39.65 46.13
C ASP A 55 -21.42 -38.19 45.85
N ALA A 56 -22.36 -37.70 46.66
CA ALA A 56 -23.00 -36.41 46.50
C ALA A 56 -22.15 -35.27 47.10
N GLU A 57 -21.94 -34.21 46.33
CA GLU A 57 -21.90 -32.83 46.82
C GLU A 57 -21.97 -31.87 45.62
N GLN A 58 -22.94 -30.94 45.65
CA GLN A 58 -23.03 -29.83 44.70
C GLN A 58 -21.80 -28.94 44.84
N PRO A 59 -21.31 -28.38 43.72
CA PRO A 59 -21.35 -26.92 43.66
C PRO A 59 -21.79 -26.39 42.30
N ALA A 60 -22.48 -25.25 42.35
CA ALA A 60 -22.74 -24.25 41.31
C ALA A 60 -22.69 -24.74 39.85
N THR A 61 -23.88 -24.84 39.24
CA THR A 61 -24.04 -24.73 37.79
C THR A 61 -23.45 -23.40 37.33
N ASN A 62 -22.17 -23.39 36.96
CA ASN A 62 -21.65 -22.46 35.97
C ASN A 62 -22.39 -22.78 34.68
N THR A 63 -23.47 -22.06 34.38
CA THR A 63 -24.00 -22.00 33.03
C THR A 63 -22.89 -21.47 32.14
N VAL A 64 -22.15 -22.37 31.49
CA VAL A 64 -21.16 -22.02 30.47
C VAL A 64 -21.97 -21.45 29.31
N GLU A 65 -22.00 -20.12 29.21
CA GLU A 65 -22.67 -19.43 28.13
C GLU A 65 -22.05 -19.90 26.80
N ALA A 66 -22.88 -20.28 25.83
CA ALA A 66 -22.38 -20.71 24.54
C ALA A 66 -21.68 -19.52 23.85
N ALA A 67 -20.50 -19.79 23.25
CA ALA A 67 -19.80 -18.76 22.48
C ALA A 67 -20.72 -18.19 21.39
N ARG A 68 -20.73 -16.87 21.28
CA ARG A 68 -21.57 -16.13 20.34
C ARG A 68 -20.82 -14.94 19.78
N THR A 69 -21.33 -14.38 18.69
CA THR A 69 -20.78 -13.16 18.11
C THR A 69 -21.60 -11.96 18.56
N ILE A 70 -20.94 -10.91 19.02
CA ILE A 70 -21.55 -9.60 19.31
C ILE A 70 -21.25 -8.62 18.17
N ALA A 71 -22.22 -7.79 17.81
CA ALA A 71 -22.08 -6.77 16.77
C ALA A 71 -21.79 -5.40 17.39
N ILE A 72 -20.82 -4.67 16.85
CA ILE A 72 -20.48 -3.32 17.28
C ILE A 72 -20.56 -2.40 16.06
N SER A 73 -21.24 -1.28 16.19
CA SER A 73 -21.34 -0.26 15.15
C SER A 73 -20.96 1.11 15.69
N THR A 74 -20.07 1.80 14.99
CA THR A 74 -19.79 3.23 15.14
C THR A 74 -20.10 3.94 13.83
N ASP A 75 -19.73 5.21 13.72
CA ASP A 75 -19.82 6.01 12.51
C ASP A 75 -18.84 5.55 11.41
N VAL A 76 -17.67 5.02 11.80
CA VAL A 76 -16.59 4.62 10.87
C VAL A 76 -16.26 3.12 10.88
N LEU A 77 -16.75 2.35 11.86
CA LEU A 77 -16.47 0.91 12.02
C LEU A 77 -17.76 0.11 12.19
N GLN A 78 -17.84 -1.02 11.50
CA GLN A 78 -18.80 -2.08 11.80
C GLN A 78 -18.05 -3.39 12.01
N LEU A 79 -18.05 -3.92 13.22
CA LEU A 79 -17.25 -5.09 13.56
C LEU A 79 -18.03 -6.13 14.36
N LYS A 80 -17.50 -7.35 14.34
CA LYS A 80 -18.05 -8.50 15.04
C LYS A 80 -16.97 -9.10 15.94
N ILE A 81 -17.30 -9.24 17.23
CA ILE A 81 -16.42 -9.85 18.22
C ILE A 81 -16.97 -11.22 18.60
N ASP A 82 -16.14 -12.26 18.54
CA ASP A 82 -16.47 -13.58 19.08
C ASP A 82 -16.22 -13.57 20.60
N THR A 83 -17.24 -13.90 21.40
CA THR A 83 -17.09 -13.95 22.86
C THR A 83 -16.13 -15.05 23.31
N ARG A 84 -15.80 -16.01 22.44
CA ARG A 84 -14.65 -16.91 22.66
C ARG A 84 -13.36 -16.13 22.42
N GLY A 85 -12.68 -15.78 23.50
CA GLY A 85 -11.42 -15.02 23.47
C GLY A 85 -11.58 -13.51 23.31
N GLY A 86 -12.73 -13.03 22.83
CA GLY A 86 -12.91 -11.62 22.48
C GLY A 86 -12.10 -11.25 21.24
N ASP A 87 -12.19 -12.04 20.18
CA ASP A 87 -11.48 -11.77 18.92
C ASP A 87 -12.34 -10.96 17.96
N ILE A 88 -11.72 -10.05 17.20
CA ILE A 88 -12.40 -9.36 16.11
C ILE A 88 -12.35 -10.28 14.87
N VAL A 89 -13.50 -10.86 14.54
CA VAL A 89 -13.64 -11.89 13.49
C VAL A 89 -14.22 -11.36 12.18
N ALA A 90 -14.80 -10.17 12.20
CA ALA A 90 -15.16 -9.42 11.01
C ALA A 90 -15.10 -7.92 11.29
N LEU A 91 -14.70 -7.14 10.30
CA LEU A 91 -14.63 -5.68 10.35
C LEU A 91 -14.88 -5.11 8.96
N GLN A 92 -15.81 -4.16 8.89
CA GLN A 92 -16.17 -3.39 7.70
C GLN A 92 -15.97 -1.90 7.98
N LEU A 93 -15.64 -1.16 6.93
CA LEU A 93 -15.43 0.29 6.96
C LEU A 93 -16.58 0.97 6.18
N PRO A 94 -17.65 1.43 6.84
CA PRO A 94 -18.84 1.96 6.15
C PRO A 94 -18.56 3.22 5.32
N ALA A 95 -17.55 4.00 5.68
CA ALA A 95 -17.13 5.19 4.94
C ALA A 95 -16.51 4.86 3.56
N PHE A 96 -16.13 3.60 3.31
CA PHE A 96 -15.48 3.18 2.08
C PHE A 96 -16.28 2.09 1.38
N GLU A 97 -16.64 2.32 0.12
CA GLU A 97 -17.33 1.32 -0.69
C GLU A 97 -16.34 0.26 -1.23
N LEU A 98 -16.78 -1.00 -1.26
CA LEU A 98 -16.05 -2.08 -1.92
C LEU A 98 -16.02 -1.86 -3.42
N HIS A 99 -17.19 -1.67 -4.03
CA HIS A 99 -17.36 -1.27 -5.42
C HIS A 99 -18.18 0.01 -5.48
N LYS A 100 -17.71 0.95 -6.29
CA LYS A 100 -18.34 2.26 -6.42
C LYS A 100 -19.81 2.13 -6.86
N GLY A 101 -20.72 2.66 -6.05
CA GLY A 101 -22.15 2.76 -6.38
C GLY A 101 -22.99 1.51 -6.10
N GLU A 102 -22.42 0.46 -5.51
CA GLU A 102 -23.14 -0.75 -5.08
C GLU A 102 -23.64 -0.65 -3.62
N GLY A 103 -23.07 0.27 -2.82
CA GLY A 103 -23.47 0.49 -1.42
C GLY A 103 -22.89 -0.53 -0.42
N ASP A 104 -22.08 -1.49 -0.87
CA ASP A 104 -21.41 -2.46 -0.02
C ASP A 104 -20.18 -1.84 0.66
N ALA A 105 -20.12 -1.88 1.99
CA ALA A 105 -18.98 -1.40 2.78
C ALA A 105 -17.73 -2.28 2.56
N TYR A 106 -16.54 -1.67 2.62
CA TYR A 106 -15.28 -2.38 2.43
C TYR A 106 -15.02 -3.37 3.57
N PRO A 107 -14.93 -4.69 3.29
CA PRO A 107 -14.74 -5.71 4.33
C PRO A 107 -13.24 -5.96 4.57
N LEU A 108 -12.63 -5.17 5.45
CA LEU A 108 -11.21 -5.30 5.79
C LEU A 108 -10.91 -6.65 6.47
N MET A 109 -11.72 -7.07 7.43
CA MET A 109 -11.56 -8.37 8.12
C MET A 109 -12.77 -9.26 7.93
N ARG A 110 -12.52 -10.56 7.72
CA ARG A 110 -13.56 -11.55 7.48
C ARG A 110 -13.04 -12.96 7.70
N LYS A 111 -13.95 -13.81 8.17
CA LYS A 111 -13.76 -15.24 8.29
C LYS A 111 -14.71 -15.96 7.33
N LEU A 112 -14.17 -16.41 6.21
CA LEU A 112 -14.88 -17.13 5.15
C LEU A 112 -14.24 -18.52 4.93
N PRO A 113 -14.95 -19.49 4.35
CA PRO A 113 -14.34 -20.75 3.93
C PRO A 113 -13.13 -20.49 3.00
N GLY A 114 -11.93 -20.92 3.42
CA GLY A 114 -10.69 -20.74 2.66
C GLY A 114 -10.04 -19.36 2.74
N PHE A 115 -10.61 -18.41 3.50
CA PHE A 115 -10.00 -17.10 3.74
C PHE A 115 -10.30 -16.62 5.16
N GLU A 116 -9.27 -16.40 5.95
CA GLU A 116 -9.38 -15.83 7.28
C GLU A 116 -8.50 -14.57 7.35
N TYR A 117 -9.07 -13.49 7.87
CA TYR A 117 -8.34 -12.32 8.32
C TYR A 117 -9.00 -11.81 9.59
N VAL A 118 -8.34 -12.00 10.74
CA VAL A 118 -8.87 -11.71 12.08
C VAL A 118 -7.81 -11.07 12.97
N ALA A 119 -8.26 -10.31 13.96
CA ALA A 119 -7.40 -9.76 15.01
C ALA A 119 -7.72 -10.44 16.34
N GLN A 120 -6.71 -11.06 16.95
CA GLN A 120 -6.85 -11.78 18.22
C GLN A 120 -6.01 -11.11 19.29
N SER A 121 -6.52 -11.14 20.52
CA SER A 121 -5.77 -10.70 21.70
C SER A 121 -6.25 -11.45 22.93
N GLY A 122 -5.37 -11.60 23.91
CA GLY A 122 -5.71 -12.30 25.15
C GLY A 122 -4.61 -12.22 26.19
N LEU A 123 -4.77 -13.04 27.23
CA LEU A 123 -3.86 -13.15 28.36
C LEU A 123 -3.34 -14.57 28.48
N ILE A 124 -2.06 -14.77 28.17
CA ILE A 124 -1.33 -16.02 28.36
C ILE A 124 -0.51 -15.96 29.66
N GLY A 125 0.40 -16.91 29.87
CA GLY A 125 1.23 -16.98 31.07
C GLY A 125 0.66 -17.96 32.08
N ARG A 126 1.34 -18.12 33.23
CA ARG A 126 1.05 -19.19 34.20
C ARG A 126 -0.44 -19.24 34.59
N ASP A 127 -1.04 -18.07 34.85
CA ASP A 127 -2.42 -17.88 35.27
C ASP A 127 -3.32 -17.24 34.18
N GLY A 128 -2.83 -17.18 32.93
CA GLY A 128 -3.55 -16.57 31.82
C GLY A 128 -4.67 -17.47 31.27
N PRO A 129 -5.91 -16.97 31.12
CA PRO A 129 -7.04 -17.76 30.60
C PRO A 129 -6.90 -18.18 29.13
N ASP A 130 -6.14 -17.45 28.31
CA ASP A 130 -5.91 -17.76 26.89
C ASP A 130 -4.69 -18.66 26.64
N ASP A 131 -4.02 -19.14 27.69
CA ASP A 131 -2.87 -20.04 27.56
C ASP A 131 -3.27 -21.35 26.86
N SER A 132 -2.36 -21.94 26.07
CA SER A 132 -2.61 -23.15 25.30
C SER A 132 -2.94 -24.39 26.15
N ARG A 133 -2.62 -24.35 27.45
CA ARG A 133 -3.04 -25.36 28.44
C ARG A 133 -4.55 -25.36 28.69
N ASN A 134 -5.23 -24.26 28.36
CA ASN A 134 -6.65 -24.05 28.59
C ASN A 134 -7.43 -24.02 27.26
N SER A 135 -8.74 -24.27 27.34
CA SER A 135 -9.64 -23.80 26.28
C SER A 135 -9.77 -22.29 26.38
N ARG A 136 -9.84 -21.60 25.23
CA ARG A 136 -10.00 -20.14 25.22
C ARG A 136 -11.23 -19.71 26.03
N PRO A 137 -11.14 -18.60 26.78
CA PRO A 137 -12.22 -18.14 27.65
C PRO A 137 -13.45 -17.80 26.80
N VAL A 138 -14.64 -18.12 27.31
CA VAL A 138 -15.89 -17.64 26.73
C VAL A 138 -16.40 -16.53 27.65
N TYR A 139 -16.26 -15.29 27.20
CA TYR A 139 -16.67 -14.12 27.94
C TYR A 139 -18.19 -13.96 27.93
N THR A 140 -18.73 -13.39 29.00
CA THR A 140 -20.11 -12.91 29.06
C THR A 140 -20.16 -11.45 28.61
N ALA A 141 -21.13 -11.14 27.75
CA ALA A 141 -21.45 -9.79 27.29
C ALA A 141 -22.90 -9.45 27.67
N THR A 142 -23.15 -8.25 28.17
CA THR A 142 -24.49 -7.81 28.57
C THR A 142 -25.46 -7.76 27.39
N GLN A 143 -24.98 -7.41 26.19
CA GLN A 143 -25.79 -7.24 24.99
C GLN A 143 -25.20 -8.03 23.82
N SER A 144 -26.04 -8.34 22.82
CA SER A 144 -25.61 -8.94 21.56
C SER A 144 -25.19 -7.91 20.51
N SER A 145 -25.54 -6.64 20.72
CA SER A 145 -25.21 -5.54 19.82
C SER A 145 -24.98 -4.25 20.60
N TYR A 146 -23.95 -3.50 20.21
CA TYR A 146 -23.59 -2.20 20.76
C TYR A 146 -23.50 -1.18 19.62
N THR A 147 -24.03 0.01 19.83
CA THR A 147 -24.00 1.08 18.83
C THR A 147 -23.60 2.39 19.50
N LEU A 148 -22.64 3.09 18.91
CA LEU A 148 -22.27 4.43 19.36
C LEU A 148 -23.46 5.35 19.09
N ALA A 149 -24.00 5.95 20.15
CA ALA A 149 -25.17 6.81 20.05
C ALA A 149 -24.80 8.13 19.33
N ASP A 150 -25.76 8.72 18.61
CA ASP A 150 -25.57 9.99 17.94
C ASP A 150 -25.13 11.08 18.93
N GLY A 151 -24.00 11.73 18.65
CA GLY A 151 -23.42 12.77 19.50
C GLY A 151 -22.64 12.25 20.73
N ALA A 152 -22.54 10.93 20.94
CA ALA A 152 -21.65 10.37 21.96
C ALA A 152 -20.19 10.38 21.47
N GLU A 153 -19.26 10.71 22.37
CA GLU A 153 -17.83 10.73 22.04
C GLU A 153 -17.18 9.35 22.11
N GLU A 154 -17.73 8.44 22.94
CA GLU A 154 -17.14 7.14 23.24
C GLU A 154 -18.19 6.04 23.41
N LEU A 155 -17.84 4.82 23.01
CA LEU A 155 -18.57 3.57 23.29
C LEU A 155 -17.64 2.57 23.95
N ILE A 156 -18.04 2.03 25.11
CA ILE A 156 -17.31 0.99 25.83
C ILE A 156 -18.09 -0.33 25.76
N VAL A 157 -17.42 -1.39 25.32
CA VAL A 157 -17.97 -2.74 25.24
C VAL A 157 -17.21 -3.66 26.21
N PRO A 158 -17.76 -3.91 27.42
CA PRO A 158 -17.13 -4.77 28.41
C PRO A 158 -17.49 -6.25 28.20
N LEU A 159 -16.48 -7.11 28.31
CA LEU A 159 -16.57 -8.56 28.28
C LEU A 159 -15.99 -9.12 29.58
N THR A 160 -16.79 -9.86 30.35
CA THR A 160 -16.38 -10.33 31.69
C THR A 160 -16.15 -11.83 31.71
N PHE A 161 -15.11 -12.27 32.40
CA PHE A 161 -14.79 -13.67 32.64
C PHE A 161 -14.14 -13.85 34.01
N ASN A 162 -14.43 -14.96 34.68
CA ASN A 162 -13.78 -15.31 35.96
C ASN A 162 -12.96 -16.58 35.77
N HIS A 163 -11.70 -16.56 36.18
CA HIS A 163 -10.75 -17.67 36.02
C HIS A 163 -9.96 -17.88 37.30
N ASN A 164 -10.25 -18.95 38.05
CA ASN A 164 -9.43 -19.37 39.20
C ASN A 164 -9.12 -18.24 40.21
N GLY A 165 -10.12 -17.43 40.54
CA GLY A 165 -9.99 -16.26 41.43
C GLY A 165 -9.44 -14.99 40.78
N LEU A 166 -9.19 -14.99 39.47
CA LEU A 166 -8.88 -13.80 38.67
C LEU A 166 -10.13 -13.36 37.91
N THR A 167 -10.67 -12.19 38.23
CA THR A 167 -11.71 -11.54 37.42
C THR A 167 -11.04 -10.77 36.29
N VAL A 168 -11.46 -11.06 35.06
CA VAL A 168 -10.96 -10.44 33.82
C VAL A 168 -12.10 -9.70 33.16
N GLU A 169 -11.97 -8.38 33.06
CA GLU A 169 -12.84 -7.55 32.24
C GLU A 169 -12.06 -7.02 31.03
N LYS A 170 -12.39 -7.54 29.84
CA LYS A 170 -11.83 -7.11 28.56
C LYS A 170 -12.73 -6.02 27.98
N ARG A 171 -12.23 -4.81 27.85
CA ARG A 171 -12.97 -3.64 27.39
C ARG A 171 -12.48 -3.22 26.01
N PHE A 172 -13.41 -3.09 25.06
CA PHE A 172 -13.17 -2.43 23.79
C PHE A 172 -13.71 -1.02 23.87
N ILE A 173 -12.86 -0.03 23.66
CA ILE A 173 -13.19 1.38 23.78
C ILE A 173 -13.05 2.01 22.39
N PHE A 174 -14.16 2.53 21.89
CA PHE A 174 -14.28 3.16 20.57
C PHE A 174 -14.56 4.64 20.74
N LYS A 175 -13.97 5.46 19.87
CA LYS A 175 -14.23 6.91 19.84
C LYS A 175 -14.86 7.30 18.50
N ALA A 176 -15.70 8.33 18.54
CA ALA A 176 -16.35 8.86 17.34
C ALA A 176 -15.30 9.29 16.29
N GLY A 177 -15.49 8.88 15.03
CA GLY A 177 -14.63 9.26 13.91
C GLY A 177 -13.25 8.61 13.90
N GLN A 178 -12.99 7.65 14.80
CA GLN A 178 -11.68 7.02 14.96
C GLN A 178 -11.66 5.55 14.54
N TYR A 179 -10.58 5.15 13.86
CA TYR A 179 -10.34 3.76 13.43
C TYR A 179 -9.46 2.98 14.42
N ASP A 180 -8.94 3.64 15.46
CA ASP A 180 -8.26 2.99 16.57
C ASP A 180 -9.24 2.56 17.67
N VAL A 181 -9.04 1.35 18.16
CA VAL A 181 -9.84 0.70 19.20
C VAL A 181 -8.90 0.37 20.34
N ARG A 182 -9.12 0.99 21.50
CA ARG A 182 -8.35 0.67 22.69
C ARG A 182 -8.90 -0.63 23.29
N VAL A 183 -8.03 -1.64 23.40
CA VAL A 183 -8.36 -2.94 24.00
C VAL A 183 -7.64 -3.08 25.33
N GLU A 184 -8.43 -3.06 26.41
CA GLU A 184 -7.93 -3.03 27.77
C GLU A 184 -8.40 -4.25 28.56
N TYR A 185 -7.53 -4.77 29.42
CA TYR A 185 -7.83 -5.79 30.39
C TYR A 185 -7.75 -5.16 31.79
N GLN A 186 -8.89 -5.10 32.47
CA GLN A 186 -8.94 -4.82 33.90
C GLN A 186 -8.95 -6.15 34.65
N LEU A 187 -7.95 -6.32 35.49
CA LEU A 187 -7.66 -7.57 36.19
C LEU A 187 -7.79 -7.34 37.68
N HIS A 188 -8.54 -8.21 38.35
CA HIS A 188 -8.69 -8.16 39.79
C HIS A 188 -8.39 -9.54 40.37
N ASN A 189 -7.31 -9.65 41.15
CA ASN A 189 -6.94 -10.88 41.83
C ASN A 189 -7.70 -11.01 43.14
N GLN A 190 -8.71 -11.88 43.16
CA GLN A 190 -9.52 -12.21 44.33
C GLN A 190 -9.04 -13.47 45.04
N SER A 191 -7.92 -14.05 44.61
CA SER A 191 -7.32 -15.25 45.21
C SER A 191 -6.32 -14.91 46.31
N GLY A 192 -5.91 -15.92 47.08
CA GLY A 192 -4.85 -15.80 48.09
C GLY A 192 -3.42 -15.95 47.54
N GLU A 193 -3.26 -16.14 46.23
CA GLU A 193 -1.97 -16.38 45.57
C GLU A 193 -1.64 -15.27 44.56
N VAL A 194 -0.36 -15.01 44.31
CA VAL A 194 0.07 -14.11 43.23
C VAL A 194 -0.37 -14.70 41.89
N LYS A 195 -0.99 -13.90 41.03
CA LYS A 195 -1.37 -14.29 39.66
C LYS A 195 -0.39 -13.71 38.65
N THR A 196 0.11 -14.53 37.73
CA THR A 196 1.04 -14.08 36.67
C THR A 196 0.41 -14.24 35.30
N VAL A 197 0.23 -13.12 34.60
CA VAL A 197 -0.35 -13.07 33.25
C VAL A 197 0.59 -12.35 32.29
N GLN A 198 0.44 -12.59 31.00
CA GLN A 198 1.21 -11.93 29.95
C GLN A 198 0.27 -11.58 28.78
N PRO A 199 0.15 -10.31 28.37
CA PRO A 199 -0.72 -9.93 27.27
C PRO A 199 -0.09 -10.32 25.93
N TYR A 200 -0.92 -10.78 25.00
CA TYR A 200 -0.53 -10.97 23.61
C TYR A 200 -1.58 -10.40 22.67
N GLN A 201 -1.13 -9.99 21.49
CA GLN A 201 -1.98 -9.59 20.39
C GLN A 201 -1.36 -10.04 19.07
N HIS A 202 -2.17 -10.55 18.14
CA HIS A 202 -1.70 -10.83 16.79
C HIS A 202 -2.79 -10.65 15.74
N LEU A 203 -2.33 -10.49 14.50
CA LEU A 203 -3.13 -10.54 13.31
C LEU A 203 -2.90 -11.89 12.65
N VAL A 204 -3.97 -12.53 12.20
CA VAL A 204 -3.94 -13.80 11.47
C VAL A 204 -4.54 -13.56 10.11
N GLN A 205 -3.82 -13.91 9.04
CA GLN A 205 -4.32 -13.75 7.68
C GLN A 205 -3.91 -14.94 6.80
N THR A 206 -4.85 -15.45 6.01
CA THR A 206 -4.55 -16.46 4.99
C THR A 206 -3.59 -15.88 3.95
N ILE A 207 -2.50 -16.62 3.70
CA ILE A 207 -1.51 -16.34 2.67
C ILE A 207 -2.16 -16.73 1.34
N ASP A 208 -2.73 -15.75 0.64
CA ASP A 208 -3.38 -15.97 -0.65
C ASP A 208 -2.31 -16.18 -1.73
N SER A 209 -2.22 -17.40 -2.25
CA SER A 209 -1.33 -17.78 -3.36
C SER A 209 -2.02 -17.73 -4.74
N GLY A 210 -3.26 -17.22 -4.84
CA GLY A 210 -4.15 -17.53 -5.97
C GLY A 210 -4.69 -16.38 -6.82
N LYS A 211 -4.79 -15.14 -6.32
CA LYS A 211 -5.22 -13.99 -7.15
C LYS A 211 -4.03 -13.11 -7.53
N LYS A 212 -3.53 -13.33 -8.75
CA LYS A 212 -2.55 -12.44 -9.38
C LYS A 212 -3.16 -11.04 -9.42
N SER A 213 -2.62 -10.12 -8.63
CA SER A 213 -2.74 -8.68 -8.90
C SER A 213 -2.38 -8.44 -10.37
N SER A 214 -2.89 -7.36 -10.97
CA SER A 214 -2.50 -6.95 -12.33
C SER A 214 -0.99 -7.16 -12.51
N MET A 215 -0.59 -7.91 -13.55
CA MET A 215 0.81 -8.31 -13.78
C MET A 215 1.75 -7.09 -13.89
N MET A 216 1.19 -5.89 -14.08
CA MET A 216 1.89 -4.61 -14.16
C MET A 216 1.94 -3.83 -12.83
N MET A 217 1.08 -4.14 -11.84
CA MET A 217 1.02 -3.45 -10.53
C MET A 217 0.73 -4.45 -9.40
N PRO A 218 1.77 -5.09 -8.81
CA PRO A 218 1.60 -5.90 -7.62
C PRO A 218 1.27 -5.03 -6.41
N ILE A 219 0.08 -5.23 -5.85
CA ILE A 219 -0.30 -4.62 -4.58
C ILE A 219 0.40 -5.41 -3.48
N TYR A 220 1.24 -4.74 -2.69
CA TYR A 220 1.86 -5.39 -1.54
C TYR A 220 0.79 -5.82 -0.55
N ARG A 221 0.75 -7.12 -0.25
CA ARG A 221 -0.04 -7.70 0.82
C ARG A 221 0.88 -8.57 1.67
N GLY A 222 1.06 -8.16 2.91
CA GLY A 222 2.05 -8.77 3.79
C GLY A 222 2.09 -8.08 5.15
N ALA A 223 2.99 -8.55 6.01
CA ALA A 223 3.14 -7.98 7.34
C ALA A 223 4.17 -6.84 7.36
N ALA A 224 4.11 -6.00 8.37
CA ALA A 224 5.12 -5.00 8.68
C ALA A 224 5.24 -4.84 10.19
N PHE A 225 6.38 -4.35 10.64
CA PHE A 225 6.61 -4.06 12.05
C PHE A 225 7.52 -2.86 12.22
N GLY A 226 7.45 -2.23 13.38
CA GLY A 226 8.38 -1.19 13.82
C GLY A 226 8.87 -1.48 15.23
N THR A 227 10.14 -1.20 15.47
CA THR A 227 10.81 -1.31 16.77
C THR A 227 11.35 0.06 17.18
N SER A 228 11.86 0.14 18.41
CA SER A 228 12.57 1.31 18.93
C SER A 228 13.84 1.66 18.15
N SER A 229 14.50 0.68 17.52
CA SER A 229 15.71 0.88 16.70
C SER A 229 15.39 1.10 15.21
N GLU A 230 14.38 0.40 14.69
CA GLU A 230 14.01 0.43 13.28
C GLU A 230 12.53 0.82 13.13
N ARG A 231 12.30 2.04 12.64
CA ARG A 231 10.95 2.64 12.61
C ARG A 231 9.96 1.88 11.72
N TYR A 232 10.44 1.17 10.70
CA TYR A 232 9.58 0.46 9.74
C TYR A 232 10.36 -0.63 9.00
N ASN A 233 9.80 -1.84 9.02
CA ASN A 233 10.26 -2.97 8.24
C ASN A 233 9.08 -3.70 7.60
N LYS A 234 9.21 -4.02 6.31
CA LYS A 234 8.30 -4.95 5.64
C LYS A 234 8.73 -6.39 5.96
N TYR A 235 7.76 -7.26 6.13
CA TYR A 235 7.97 -8.68 6.38
C TYR A 235 6.96 -9.47 5.56
N ALA A 236 7.35 -9.87 4.35
CA ALA A 236 6.45 -10.56 3.45
C ALA A 236 6.08 -11.95 4.00
N PHE A 237 4.95 -12.50 3.55
CA PHE A 237 4.54 -13.85 3.95
C PHE A 237 5.54 -14.93 3.53
N ASP A 238 6.29 -14.70 2.46
CA ASP A 238 7.36 -15.59 2.01
C ASP A 238 8.55 -15.53 2.98
N ASP A 239 8.96 -14.34 3.42
CA ASP A 239 10.02 -14.17 4.42
C ASP A 239 9.64 -14.86 5.74
N MET A 240 8.36 -14.74 6.14
CA MET A 240 7.81 -15.42 7.32
C MET A 240 7.84 -16.96 7.21
N GLN A 241 7.73 -17.51 6.00
CA GLN A 241 7.85 -18.96 5.77
C GLN A 241 9.30 -19.43 5.90
N GLU A 242 10.26 -18.60 5.48
CA GLU A 242 11.68 -18.91 5.59
C GLU A 242 12.19 -18.77 7.03
N LYS A 243 11.82 -17.67 7.70
CA LYS A 243 12.25 -17.38 9.06
C LYS A 243 11.13 -16.66 9.82
N ASN A 244 10.82 -17.16 11.00
CA ASN A 244 9.93 -16.45 11.91
C ASN A 244 10.63 -15.23 12.51
N LEU A 245 9.91 -14.10 12.60
CA LEU A 245 10.34 -12.91 13.31
C LEU A 245 10.36 -13.20 14.82
N LEU A 246 11.39 -12.70 15.50
CA LEU A 246 11.47 -12.69 16.95
C LEU A 246 12.37 -11.54 17.41
N GLU A 247 11.78 -10.38 17.69
CA GLU A 247 12.50 -9.15 18.04
C GLU A 247 12.04 -8.62 19.39
N ALA A 248 12.98 -8.24 20.25
CA ALA A 248 12.69 -7.57 21.51
C ALA A 248 12.77 -6.05 21.32
N THR A 249 11.79 -5.31 21.84
CA THR A 249 11.76 -3.86 21.68
C THR A 249 10.92 -3.20 22.76
N THR A 250 11.37 -2.03 23.23
CA THR A 250 10.52 -1.12 24.01
C THR A 250 9.44 -0.55 23.10
N GLY A 251 8.16 -0.79 23.42
CA GLY A 251 7.05 -0.36 22.58
C GLY A 251 6.95 -1.14 21.27
N GLY A 252 7.03 -0.42 20.15
CA GLY A 252 6.93 -1.00 18.81
C GLY A 252 5.49 -1.27 18.37
N TRP A 253 5.32 -1.85 17.19
CA TRP A 253 4.03 -2.17 16.59
C TRP A 253 4.17 -3.26 15.54
N VAL A 254 3.06 -3.97 15.26
CA VAL A 254 2.96 -4.95 14.17
C VAL A 254 1.72 -4.66 13.34
N ALA A 255 1.80 -4.90 12.04
CA ALA A 255 0.72 -4.59 11.11
C ALA A 255 0.60 -5.62 9.98
N MET A 256 -0.58 -5.66 9.37
CA MET A 256 -0.82 -6.28 8.07
C MET A 256 -1.31 -5.22 7.09
N LEU A 257 -0.64 -5.16 5.95
CA LEU A 257 -0.81 -4.14 4.93
C LEU A 257 -1.69 -4.66 3.78
N GLU A 258 -2.64 -3.83 3.39
CA GLU A 258 -3.30 -3.90 2.08
C GLU A 258 -2.98 -2.62 1.29
N HIS A 259 -3.58 -2.45 0.11
CA HIS A 259 -3.31 -1.29 -0.75
C HIS A 259 -3.62 0.04 -0.05
N TYR A 260 -4.87 0.23 0.36
CA TYR A 260 -5.37 1.49 0.93
C TYR A 260 -5.57 1.44 2.44
N PHE A 261 -5.51 0.25 3.01
CA PHE A 261 -5.91 -0.02 4.40
C PHE A 261 -4.79 -0.75 5.13
N VAL A 262 -4.77 -0.58 6.44
CA VAL A 262 -3.84 -1.26 7.33
C VAL A 262 -4.60 -1.70 8.58
N SER A 263 -4.25 -2.88 9.09
CA SER A 263 -4.57 -3.23 10.47
C SER A 263 -3.29 -3.37 11.27
N ALA A 264 -3.30 -2.91 12.52
CA ALA A 264 -2.13 -2.92 13.37
C ALA A 264 -2.48 -3.20 14.83
N TRP A 265 -1.60 -3.91 15.51
CA TRP A 265 -1.57 -3.96 16.97
C TRP A 265 -0.40 -3.14 17.46
N VAL A 266 -0.72 -2.22 18.37
CA VAL A 266 0.22 -1.35 19.05
C VAL A 266 0.19 -1.72 20.54
N PRO A 267 1.15 -2.53 21.03
CA PRO A 267 1.28 -2.81 22.45
C PRO A 267 1.66 -1.54 23.23
N ASP A 268 1.70 -1.65 24.57
CA ASP A 268 2.11 -0.54 25.42
C ASP A 268 3.51 -0.04 25.01
N GLN A 269 3.60 1.27 24.72
CA GLN A 269 4.80 1.92 24.22
C GLN A 269 5.88 2.12 25.29
N GLN A 270 5.56 1.86 26.57
CA GLN A 270 6.47 2.04 27.70
C GLN A 270 7.07 0.72 28.20
N THR A 271 6.64 -0.43 27.68
CA THR A 271 7.07 -1.76 28.13
C THR A 271 7.99 -2.45 27.14
N GLU A 272 8.82 -3.37 27.64
CA GLU A 272 9.58 -4.31 26.81
C GLU A 272 8.65 -5.36 26.22
N ASN A 273 8.44 -5.29 24.91
CA ASN A 273 7.60 -6.17 24.13
C ASN A 273 8.45 -7.10 23.27
N GLN A 274 7.88 -8.25 22.92
CA GLN A 274 8.45 -9.20 21.97
C GLN A 274 7.56 -9.28 20.74
N LEU A 275 8.05 -8.79 19.60
CA LEU A 275 7.39 -8.93 18.31
C LEU A 275 7.73 -10.29 17.73
N TYR A 276 6.74 -10.95 17.14
CA TYR A 276 6.91 -12.28 16.57
C TYR A 276 6.10 -12.47 15.29
N SER A 277 6.51 -13.44 14.49
CA SER A 277 5.71 -13.94 13.38
C SER A 277 5.76 -15.46 13.32
N LEU A 278 4.76 -16.06 12.70
CA LEU A 278 4.74 -17.49 12.39
C LEU A 278 3.87 -17.76 11.18
N VAL A 279 4.17 -18.84 10.46
CA VAL A 279 3.31 -19.38 9.42
C VAL A 279 2.79 -20.74 9.83
N ARG A 280 1.47 -20.93 9.80
CA ARG A 280 0.83 -22.19 10.15
C ARG A 280 -0.40 -22.42 9.29
N ASN A 281 -0.52 -23.62 8.70
CA ASN A 281 -1.70 -24.03 7.92
C ASN A 281 -2.09 -23.04 6.80
N GLY A 282 -1.10 -22.45 6.11
CA GLY A 282 -1.35 -21.45 5.06
C GLY A 282 -1.81 -20.08 5.58
N GLN A 283 -1.63 -19.81 6.87
CA GLN A 283 -1.90 -18.53 7.49
C GLN A 283 -0.60 -17.90 7.99
N GLY A 284 -0.39 -16.63 7.65
CA GLY A 284 0.63 -15.80 8.25
C GLY A 284 0.07 -15.16 9.50
N VAL A 285 0.86 -15.16 10.57
CA VAL A 285 0.53 -14.54 11.84
C VAL A 285 1.65 -13.59 12.21
N ILE A 286 1.31 -12.36 12.57
CA ILE A 286 2.25 -11.38 13.13
C ILE A 286 1.67 -10.79 14.42
N GLY A 287 2.49 -10.69 15.45
CA GLY A 287 2.02 -10.35 16.80
C GLY A 287 3.05 -9.70 17.70
N ALA A 288 2.57 -9.26 18.85
CA ALA A 288 3.37 -8.76 19.95
C ALA A 288 2.96 -9.46 21.25
N LYS A 289 3.93 -9.64 22.15
CA LYS A 289 3.71 -10.08 23.53
C LYS A 289 4.30 -9.02 24.46
N GLY A 290 3.53 -8.60 25.45
CA GLY A 290 4.06 -7.77 26.53
C GLY A 290 4.87 -8.58 27.54
N PRO A 291 5.41 -7.92 28.58
CA PRO A 291 6.09 -8.61 29.67
C PRO A 291 5.09 -9.40 30.55
N ALA A 292 5.61 -10.36 31.32
CA ALA A 292 4.82 -11.00 32.36
C ALA A 292 4.56 -10.02 33.51
N VAL A 293 3.31 -9.95 33.96
CA VAL A 293 2.83 -9.07 35.02
C VAL A 293 2.34 -9.91 36.18
N ASN A 294 2.89 -9.62 37.36
CA ASN A 294 2.46 -10.22 38.62
C ASN A 294 1.40 -9.34 39.27
N ILE A 295 0.31 -9.97 39.71
CA ILE A 295 -0.83 -9.32 40.36
C ILE A 295 -0.93 -9.91 41.75
N GLU A 296 -0.58 -9.12 42.76
CA GLU A 296 -0.61 -9.52 44.17
C GLU A 296 -2.05 -9.85 44.63
N PRO A 297 -2.22 -10.66 45.69
CA PRO A 297 -3.54 -10.94 46.28
C PRO A 297 -4.31 -9.66 46.62
N GLY A 298 -5.56 -9.56 46.18
CA GLY A 298 -6.41 -8.37 46.36
C GLY A 298 -6.03 -7.16 45.48
N ALA A 299 -4.97 -7.24 44.69
CA ALA A 299 -4.53 -6.16 43.82
C ALA A 299 -5.28 -6.16 42.49
N GLN A 300 -5.19 -5.00 41.81
CA GLN A 300 -5.71 -4.80 40.46
C GLN A 300 -4.58 -4.42 39.51
N ALA A 301 -4.70 -4.83 38.26
CA ALA A 301 -3.80 -4.42 37.19
C ALA A 301 -4.61 -4.05 35.95
N THR A 302 -4.11 -3.07 35.20
CA THR A 302 -4.68 -2.67 33.92
C THR A 302 -3.62 -2.88 32.85
N LEU A 303 -3.93 -3.69 31.85
CA LEU A 303 -3.06 -3.95 30.71
C LEU A 303 -3.76 -3.51 29.45
N GLY A 304 -3.06 -2.97 28.47
CA GLY A 304 -3.70 -2.91 27.17
C GLY A 304 -2.85 -2.46 26.00
N SER A 305 -3.52 -2.49 24.86
CA SER A 305 -2.99 -2.19 23.55
C SER A 305 -4.02 -1.40 22.73
N THR A 306 -3.55 -0.84 21.62
CA THR A 306 -4.40 -0.21 20.63
C THR A 306 -4.45 -1.10 19.38
N PHE A 307 -5.65 -1.35 18.89
CA PHE A 307 -5.89 -2.01 17.62
C PHE A 307 -6.32 -0.96 16.60
N TYR A 308 -5.56 -0.78 15.55
CA TYR A 308 -5.95 0.07 14.42
C TYR A 308 -6.48 -0.80 13.28
N ALA A 309 -7.58 -0.39 12.64
CA ALA A 309 -8.06 -1.04 11.42
C ALA A 309 -8.82 -0.02 10.56
N GLY A 310 -8.15 0.50 9.53
CA GLY A 310 -8.70 1.62 8.77
C GLY A 310 -7.84 2.04 7.59
N PRO A 311 -8.12 3.21 6.99
CA PRO A 311 -7.33 3.78 5.91
C PRO A 311 -5.88 4.04 6.36
N LYS A 312 -4.94 4.13 5.43
CA LYS A 312 -3.58 4.55 5.74
C LYS A 312 -3.46 6.08 5.90
N ASP A 313 -4.10 6.61 6.94
CA ASP A 313 -4.02 8.04 7.30
C ASP A 313 -2.69 8.33 8.02
N GLN A 314 -1.77 9.01 7.34
CA GLN A 314 -0.42 9.27 7.88
C GLN A 314 -0.44 10.07 9.18
N ASP A 315 -1.26 11.12 9.26
CA ASP A 315 -1.26 12.02 10.41
C ASP A 315 -1.81 11.29 11.64
N HIS A 316 -2.88 10.53 11.46
CA HIS A 316 -3.45 9.74 12.54
C HIS A 316 -2.52 8.59 12.96
N LEU A 317 -1.96 7.83 12.02
CA LEU A 317 -1.04 6.73 12.31
C LEU A 317 0.24 7.19 13.03
N ALA A 318 0.79 8.36 12.66
CA ALA A 318 1.94 8.95 13.32
C ALA A 318 1.69 9.24 14.82
N ASN A 319 0.44 9.56 15.18
CA ASN A 319 0.05 9.84 16.55
C ASN A 319 -0.14 8.57 17.40
N ILE A 320 -0.38 7.41 16.78
CA ILE A 320 -0.57 6.14 17.50
C ILE A 320 0.78 5.54 17.90
N ALA A 321 1.72 5.42 16.97
CA ALA A 321 3.03 4.82 17.23
C ALA A 321 4.10 5.36 16.26
N ASN A 322 5.33 5.48 16.76
CA ASN A 322 6.45 5.95 15.95
C ASN A 322 6.70 5.03 14.76
N GLY A 323 6.62 5.59 13.54
CA GLY A 323 6.90 4.89 12.29
C GLY A 323 5.71 4.13 11.70
N LEU A 324 4.55 4.12 12.38
CA LEU A 324 3.34 3.49 11.84
C LEU A 324 2.78 4.25 10.61
N ASP A 325 3.05 5.55 10.51
CA ASP A 325 2.78 6.40 9.34
C ASP A 325 3.52 5.93 8.07
N LEU A 326 4.67 5.26 8.23
CA LEU A 326 5.49 4.72 7.14
C LEU A 326 4.87 3.49 6.46
N THR A 327 3.73 3.02 6.94
CA THR A 327 2.90 2.01 6.27
C THR A 327 2.33 2.50 4.92
N VAL A 328 2.30 3.83 4.71
CA VAL A 328 2.17 4.43 3.38
C VAL A 328 3.53 4.37 2.69
N ASP A 329 3.74 3.32 1.89
CA ASP A 329 5.03 3.12 1.23
C ASP A 329 5.16 3.92 -0.07
N TYR A 330 5.74 5.11 0.04
CA TYR A 330 6.11 5.93 -1.10
C TYR A 330 7.36 5.46 -1.86
N GLY A 331 7.93 4.30 -1.49
CA GLY A 331 9.15 3.75 -2.03
C GLY A 331 10.38 4.62 -1.72
N PHE A 332 11.44 4.47 -2.51
CA PHE A 332 12.70 5.19 -2.28
C PHE A 332 12.56 6.73 -2.42
N LEU A 333 11.49 7.20 -3.08
CA LEU A 333 11.23 8.61 -3.37
C LEU A 333 10.37 9.31 -2.31
N TRP A 334 10.23 8.72 -1.12
CA TRP A 334 9.39 9.25 -0.04
C TRP A 334 9.63 10.75 0.26
N PHE A 335 10.87 11.22 0.19
CA PHE A 335 11.24 12.61 0.42
C PHE A 335 10.72 13.60 -0.64
N ILE A 336 10.32 13.10 -1.82
CA ILE A 336 9.64 13.87 -2.87
C ILE A 336 8.12 13.67 -2.76
N SER A 337 7.69 12.43 -2.53
CA SER A 337 6.27 12.05 -2.46
C SER A 337 5.54 12.75 -1.31
N GLN A 338 6.13 12.83 -0.12
CA GLN A 338 5.51 13.47 1.04
C GLN A 338 5.19 14.97 0.81
N PRO A 339 6.16 15.83 0.38
CA PRO A 339 5.84 17.22 0.03
C PRO A 339 4.81 17.37 -1.09
N LEU A 340 4.84 16.48 -2.09
CA LEU A 340 3.88 16.51 -3.18
C LEU A 340 2.47 16.11 -2.71
N PHE A 341 2.35 15.13 -1.83
CA PHE A 341 1.09 14.75 -1.21
C PHE A 341 0.53 15.90 -0.36
N TRP A 342 1.36 16.50 0.50
CA TRP A 342 0.96 17.69 1.28
C TRP A 342 0.47 18.82 0.38
N LEU A 343 1.17 19.09 -0.72
CA LEU A 343 0.76 20.12 -1.67
C LEU A 343 -0.57 19.75 -2.36
N LEU A 344 -0.74 18.47 -2.75
CA LEU A 344 -1.94 17.97 -3.40
C LEU A 344 -3.17 18.09 -2.49
N THR A 345 -3.08 17.63 -1.24
CA THR A 345 -4.16 17.71 -0.25
C THR A 345 -4.49 19.16 0.11
N THR A 346 -3.46 20.01 0.23
CA THR A 346 -3.64 21.46 0.43
C THR A 346 -4.43 22.08 -0.73
N ILE A 347 -4.05 21.80 -1.97
CA ILE A 347 -4.78 22.29 -3.16
C ILE A 347 -6.22 21.75 -3.16
N GLN A 348 -6.39 20.46 -2.87
CA GLN A 348 -7.70 19.82 -2.82
C GLN A 348 -8.61 20.46 -1.78
N GLY A 349 -8.09 20.90 -0.63
CA GLY A 349 -8.86 21.66 0.36
C GLY A 349 -9.45 22.97 -0.18
N PHE A 350 -8.84 23.58 -1.21
CA PHE A 350 -9.35 24.79 -1.86
C PHE A 350 -10.28 24.51 -3.04
N VAL A 351 -9.92 23.57 -3.92
CA VAL A 351 -10.69 23.30 -5.15
C VAL A 351 -11.80 22.26 -4.95
N VAL A 352 -11.74 21.48 -3.87
CA VAL A 352 -12.67 20.42 -3.45
C VAL A 352 -12.79 19.24 -4.45
N ASN A 353 -12.21 19.36 -5.65
CA ASN A 353 -12.21 18.35 -6.69
C ASN A 353 -10.80 17.80 -6.94
N TRP A 354 -10.62 16.49 -6.75
CA TRP A 354 -9.33 15.81 -6.89
C TRP A 354 -8.71 15.92 -8.28
N GLY A 355 -9.52 15.86 -9.36
CA GLY A 355 -8.98 16.00 -10.71
C GLY A 355 -8.53 17.42 -11.02
N LEU A 356 -9.21 18.45 -10.49
CA LEU A 356 -8.73 19.83 -10.53
C LEU A 356 -7.46 20.00 -9.68
N ALA A 357 -7.37 19.33 -8.53
CA ALA A 357 -6.17 19.36 -7.70
C ALA A 357 -4.96 18.78 -8.46
N ILE A 358 -5.15 17.66 -9.18
CA ILE A 358 -4.14 17.07 -10.09
C ILE A 358 -3.72 18.08 -11.17
N ILE A 359 -4.66 18.80 -11.80
CA ILE A 359 -4.33 19.82 -12.80
C ILE A 359 -3.50 20.95 -12.18
N CYS A 360 -3.91 21.45 -11.01
CA CYS A 360 -3.24 22.54 -10.30
C CYS A 360 -1.83 22.17 -9.84
N ILE A 361 -1.63 20.99 -9.24
CA ILE A 361 -0.28 20.54 -8.85
C ILE A 361 0.61 20.38 -10.08
N THR A 362 0.06 19.89 -11.21
CA THR A 362 0.82 19.78 -12.46
C THR A 362 1.29 21.15 -12.95
N LEU A 363 0.44 22.17 -12.88
CA LEU A 363 0.78 23.54 -13.25
C LEU A 363 1.87 24.12 -12.34
N ILE A 364 1.77 23.90 -11.03
CA ILE A 364 2.75 24.38 -10.04
C ILE A 364 4.12 23.73 -10.28
N VAL A 365 4.15 22.39 -10.40
CA VAL A 365 5.38 21.63 -10.64
C VAL A 365 6.02 22.04 -11.97
N LYS A 366 5.24 22.09 -13.06
CA LYS A 366 5.75 22.55 -14.37
C LYS A 366 6.21 24.01 -14.36
N GLY A 367 5.54 24.85 -13.57
CA GLY A 367 5.92 26.26 -13.36
C GLY A 367 7.26 26.38 -12.63
N ALA A 368 7.44 25.63 -11.54
CA ALA A 368 8.71 25.58 -10.82
C ALA A 368 9.86 25.05 -11.71
N MET A 369 9.57 24.11 -12.60
CA MET A 369 10.53 23.58 -13.58
C MET A 369 10.67 24.42 -14.85
N TYR A 370 9.96 25.54 -14.98
CA TYR A 370 9.99 26.39 -16.17
C TYR A 370 11.39 26.88 -16.58
N PRO A 371 12.27 27.38 -15.68
CA PRO A 371 13.58 27.87 -16.09
C PRO A 371 14.43 26.77 -16.73
N LEU A 372 14.35 25.55 -16.19
CA LEU A 372 15.03 24.38 -16.72
C LEU A 372 14.46 23.95 -18.07
N THR A 373 13.14 23.80 -18.17
CA THR A 373 12.46 23.39 -19.41
C THR A 373 12.63 24.43 -20.52
N LYS A 374 12.76 25.71 -20.18
CA LYS A 374 13.06 26.78 -21.14
C LYS A 374 14.42 26.56 -21.82
N VAL A 375 15.48 26.33 -21.04
CA VAL A 375 16.83 26.07 -21.57
C VAL A 375 16.83 24.88 -22.52
N GLN A 376 16.10 23.83 -22.15
CA GLN A 376 15.90 22.64 -22.96
C GLN A 376 15.19 22.96 -24.29
N TYR A 377 14.05 23.64 -24.27
CA TYR A 377 13.31 23.94 -25.50
C TYR A 377 14.08 24.90 -26.41
N GLU A 378 14.84 25.84 -25.86
CA GLU A 378 15.76 26.67 -26.63
C GLU A 378 16.85 25.84 -27.33
N SER A 379 17.42 24.84 -26.64
CA SER A 379 18.38 23.90 -27.23
C SER A 379 17.76 23.08 -28.36
N MET A 380 16.51 22.61 -28.19
CA MET A 380 15.79 21.89 -29.25
C MET A 380 15.49 22.76 -30.47
N ALA A 381 15.08 24.01 -30.29
CA ALA A 381 14.83 24.88 -31.44
C ALA A 381 16.11 25.19 -32.23
N LYS A 382 17.24 25.38 -31.55
CA LYS A 382 18.54 25.48 -32.23
C LYS A 382 18.82 24.20 -33.02
N MET A 383 18.58 23.03 -32.43
CA MET A 383 18.73 21.75 -33.10
C MET A 383 17.85 21.62 -34.36
N ARG A 384 16.63 22.17 -34.34
CA ARG A 384 15.75 22.25 -35.52
C ARG A 384 16.39 23.01 -36.67
N ASN A 385 17.08 24.11 -36.38
CA ASN A 385 17.76 24.93 -37.39
C ASN A 385 19.03 24.26 -37.94
N LEU A 386 19.65 23.35 -37.19
CA LEU A 386 20.79 22.56 -37.67
C LEU A 386 20.39 21.42 -38.61
N LYS A 387 19.11 21.02 -38.65
CA LYS A 387 18.62 19.91 -39.48
C LYS A 387 19.14 19.92 -40.93
N PRO A 388 19.07 21.02 -41.72
CA PRO A 388 19.59 21.01 -43.09
C PRO A 388 21.09 20.76 -43.17
N LYS A 389 21.90 21.29 -42.24
CA LYS A 389 23.35 21.03 -42.18
C LYS A 389 23.65 19.57 -41.83
N ILE A 390 22.80 18.98 -41.00
CA ILE A 390 22.90 17.57 -40.60
C ILE A 390 22.49 16.65 -41.74
N ASP A 391 21.45 17.00 -42.51
CA ASP A 391 21.02 16.27 -43.69
C ASP A 391 22.10 16.33 -44.79
N GLU A 392 22.76 17.48 -44.99
CA GLU A 392 23.90 17.62 -45.90
C GLU A 392 25.10 16.77 -45.43
N LEU A 393 25.41 16.79 -44.13
CA LEU A 393 26.48 15.98 -43.55
C LEU A 393 26.19 14.48 -43.70
N GLN A 394 24.93 14.06 -43.51
CA GLN A 394 24.48 12.70 -43.73
C GLN A 394 24.60 12.26 -45.18
N ALA A 395 24.24 13.14 -46.14
CA ALA A 395 24.40 12.87 -47.56
C ALA A 395 25.89 12.72 -47.93
N ARG A 396 26.79 13.52 -47.33
CA ARG A 396 28.23 13.49 -47.59
C ARG A 396 28.93 12.24 -47.01
N TYR A 397 28.47 11.74 -45.86
CA TYR A 397 29.09 10.60 -45.15
C TYR A 397 28.21 9.34 -45.14
N LYS A 398 27.31 9.19 -46.11
CA LYS A 398 26.32 8.09 -46.19
C LYS A 398 26.96 6.69 -46.07
N ASP A 399 28.14 6.51 -46.67
CA ASP A 399 28.86 5.23 -46.72
C ASP A 399 29.96 5.10 -45.66
N ASP A 400 30.29 6.18 -44.92
CA ASP A 400 31.36 6.20 -43.92
C ASP A 400 30.80 6.55 -42.52
N ARG A 401 30.13 5.57 -41.92
CA ARG A 401 29.54 5.71 -40.57
C ARG A 401 30.59 5.94 -39.47
N GLN A 402 31.84 5.57 -39.69
CA GLN A 402 32.92 5.82 -38.73
C GLN A 402 33.31 7.30 -38.69
N LYS A 403 33.34 8.00 -39.83
CA LYS A 403 33.59 9.45 -39.88
C LYS A 403 32.36 10.30 -39.58
N MET A 404 31.16 9.77 -39.80
CA MET A 404 29.90 10.47 -39.52
C MET A 404 29.74 10.87 -38.04
N GLY A 405 30.08 9.98 -37.10
CA GLY A 405 29.93 10.25 -35.65
C GLY A 405 30.74 11.46 -35.17
N PRO A 406 32.08 11.48 -35.38
CA PRO A 406 32.94 12.61 -35.02
C PRO A 406 32.55 13.92 -35.72
N ALA A 407 32.23 13.88 -37.02
CA ALA A 407 31.83 15.06 -37.77
C ALA A 407 30.51 15.67 -37.27
N MET A 408 29.55 14.82 -36.87
CA MET A 408 28.29 15.28 -36.30
C MET A 408 28.49 15.90 -34.91
N MET A 409 29.38 15.33 -34.09
CA MET A 409 29.76 15.92 -32.79
C MET A 409 30.53 17.24 -32.95
N GLU A 410 31.38 17.36 -33.96
CA GLU A 410 32.08 18.62 -34.27
C GLU A 410 31.09 19.71 -34.68
N LEU A 411 30.09 19.38 -35.50
CA LEU A 411 29.01 20.30 -35.86
C LEU A 411 28.22 20.76 -34.63
N TYR A 412 27.84 19.85 -33.72
CA TYR A 412 27.17 20.20 -32.46
C TYR A 412 28.03 21.11 -31.57
N ARG A 413 29.34 20.84 -31.50
CA ARG A 413 30.29 21.64 -30.72
C ARG A 413 30.47 23.04 -31.31
N LYS A 414 30.59 23.16 -32.65
CA LYS A 414 30.71 24.43 -33.37
C LYS A 414 29.48 25.31 -33.16
N GLU A 415 28.30 24.72 -33.23
CA GLU A 415 27.02 25.42 -33.07
C GLU A 415 26.58 25.55 -31.59
N LYS A 416 27.38 25.03 -30.65
CA LYS A 416 27.13 25.03 -29.19
C LYS A 416 25.75 24.47 -28.82
N VAL A 417 25.34 23.38 -29.48
CA VAL A 417 24.07 22.66 -29.21
C VAL A 417 24.38 21.34 -28.53
N ASN A 418 23.69 21.03 -27.42
CA ASN A 418 23.83 19.75 -26.74
C ASN A 418 22.83 18.72 -27.30
N PRO A 419 23.28 17.62 -27.94
CA PRO A 419 22.39 16.58 -28.48
C PRO A 419 21.58 15.87 -27.38
N MET A 420 22.06 15.84 -26.14
CA MET A 420 21.33 15.26 -24.99
C MET A 420 20.23 16.16 -24.44
N GLY A 421 20.15 17.43 -24.90
CA GLY A 421 19.09 18.36 -24.48
C GLY A 421 17.68 17.87 -24.80
N GLY A 422 17.51 16.94 -25.75
CA GLY A 422 16.21 16.35 -26.10
C GLY A 422 15.70 15.27 -25.14
N CYS A 423 16.59 14.51 -24.49
CA CYS A 423 16.23 13.38 -23.60
C CYS A 423 16.41 13.68 -22.11
N LEU A 424 17.23 14.67 -21.76
CA LEU A 424 17.32 15.28 -20.42
C LEU A 424 15.97 15.57 -19.72
N PRO A 425 14.88 15.96 -20.41
CA PRO A 425 13.61 16.34 -19.79
C PRO A 425 12.89 15.15 -19.17
N MET A 426 12.91 14.02 -19.88
CA MET A 426 12.34 12.77 -19.39
C MET A 426 13.10 12.28 -18.16
N LEU A 427 14.42 12.47 -18.12
CA LEU A 427 15.26 12.03 -17.01
C LEU A 427 14.99 12.83 -15.74
N ILE A 428 14.89 14.16 -15.82
CA ILE A 428 14.61 15.01 -14.66
C ILE A 428 13.14 14.91 -14.22
N GLN A 429 12.22 14.68 -15.16
CA GLN A 429 10.81 14.50 -14.84
C GLN A 429 10.51 13.11 -14.26
N MET A 430 11.31 12.08 -14.56
CA MET A 430 11.07 10.71 -14.10
C MET A 430 10.96 10.61 -12.56
N PRO A 431 11.84 11.17 -11.72
CA PRO A 431 11.68 11.11 -10.26
C PRO A 431 10.39 11.75 -9.76
N ILE A 432 10.00 12.91 -10.31
CA ILE A 432 8.77 13.61 -9.92
C ILE A 432 7.54 12.81 -10.35
N PHE A 433 7.60 12.22 -11.54
CA PHE A 433 6.56 11.32 -12.03
C PHE A 433 6.40 10.10 -11.13
N LEU A 434 7.50 9.41 -10.82
CA LEU A 434 7.47 8.24 -9.95
C LEU A 434 6.97 8.59 -8.54
N ALA A 435 7.33 9.76 -8.02
CA ALA A 435 6.81 10.25 -6.75
C ALA A 435 5.29 10.46 -6.80
N LEU A 436 4.77 11.17 -7.80
CA LEU A 436 3.33 11.36 -7.98
C LEU A 436 2.58 10.07 -8.26
N TYR A 437 3.21 9.13 -8.95
CA TYR A 437 2.67 7.80 -9.17
C TYR A 437 2.39 7.10 -7.84
N TRP A 438 3.39 7.05 -6.94
CA TRP A 438 3.22 6.44 -5.62
C TRP A 438 2.18 7.19 -4.77
N VAL A 439 2.15 8.52 -4.83
CA VAL A 439 1.11 9.32 -4.19
C VAL A 439 -0.28 8.91 -4.69
N PHE A 440 -0.50 8.86 -6.00
CA PHE A 440 -1.83 8.55 -6.53
C PHE A 440 -2.28 7.11 -6.30
N VAL A 441 -1.34 6.18 -6.24
CA VAL A 441 -1.62 4.76 -6.07
C VAL A 441 -1.92 4.43 -4.61
N GLU A 442 -1.15 4.98 -3.65
CA GLU A 442 -1.31 4.67 -2.22
C GLU A 442 -2.33 5.57 -1.49
N SER A 443 -2.68 6.74 -2.03
CA SER A 443 -3.65 7.64 -1.39
C SER A 443 -5.08 7.10 -1.46
N VAL A 444 -5.63 6.74 -0.30
CA VAL A 444 -7.02 6.31 -0.13
C VAL A 444 -8.01 7.40 -0.53
N GLU A 445 -7.63 8.66 -0.45
CA GLU A 445 -8.50 9.81 -0.75
C GLU A 445 -8.84 9.92 -2.23
N LEU A 446 -7.98 9.36 -3.10
CA LEU A 446 -8.22 9.26 -4.54
C LEU A 446 -9.09 8.05 -4.91
N ARG A 447 -9.29 7.11 -3.98
CA ARG A 447 -10.17 5.95 -4.19
C ARG A 447 -11.59 6.43 -4.43
N HIS A 448 -12.18 6.03 -5.54
CA HIS A 448 -13.53 6.42 -5.95
C HIS A 448 -13.73 7.94 -6.10
N ALA A 449 -12.65 8.74 -6.14
CA ALA A 449 -12.74 10.19 -6.25
C ALA A 449 -13.21 10.60 -7.67
N PRO A 450 -14.31 11.36 -7.79
CA PRO A 450 -14.79 11.82 -9.09
C PRO A 450 -13.96 13.00 -9.61
N PHE A 451 -13.94 13.16 -10.93
CA PHE A 451 -13.39 14.35 -11.58
C PHE A 451 -14.50 15.15 -12.28
N MET A 452 -14.77 14.86 -13.55
CA MET A 452 -15.81 15.49 -14.37
C MET A 452 -16.12 14.60 -15.58
N LEU A 453 -17.25 14.90 -16.25
CA LEU A 453 -17.72 14.19 -17.44
C LEU A 453 -17.92 12.69 -17.17
N TRP A 454 -17.13 11.81 -17.79
CA TRP A 454 -17.24 10.36 -17.64
C TRP A 454 -16.32 9.78 -16.55
N ILE A 455 -15.40 10.58 -16.00
CA ILE A 455 -14.44 10.13 -14.99
C ILE A 455 -15.06 10.26 -13.61
N ASN A 456 -15.61 9.14 -13.17
CA ASN A 456 -16.17 8.99 -11.84
C ASN A 456 -15.14 8.44 -10.84
N ASP A 457 -14.01 7.88 -11.27
CA ASP A 457 -13.01 7.33 -10.35
C ASP A 457 -11.59 7.57 -10.87
N LEU A 458 -10.83 8.38 -10.14
CA LEU A 458 -9.44 8.72 -10.46
C LEU A 458 -8.45 7.60 -10.13
N SER A 459 -8.80 6.69 -9.22
CA SER A 459 -7.98 5.54 -8.82
C SER A 459 -8.12 4.34 -9.78
N ALA A 460 -9.25 4.24 -10.47
CA ALA A 460 -9.51 3.21 -11.47
C ALA A 460 -9.09 3.65 -12.89
N GLN A 461 -8.98 2.68 -13.80
CA GLN A 461 -8.74 2.97 -15.22
C GLN A 461 -9.91 3.75 -15.84
N ASP A 462 -9.65 4.52 -16.90
CA ASP A 462 -10.71 5.22 -17.64
C ASP A 462 -11.67 4.18 -18.28
N PRO A 463 -12.96 4.14 -17.90
CA PRO A 463 -13.90 3.14 -18.42
C PRO A 463 -14.13 3.24 -19.92
N TYR A 464 -13.90 4.40 -20.53
CA TYR A 464 -14.09 4.64 -21.97
C TYR A 464 -12.76 4.79 -22.72
N TYR A 465 -11.63 4.71 -22.02
CA TYR A 465 -10.27 4.85 -22.57
C TYR A 465 -10.03 6.15 -23.35
N VAL A 466 -10.84 7.20 -23.11
CA VAL A 466 -10.73 8.49 -23.80
C VAL A 466 -9.45 9.22 -23.37
N LEU A 467 -9.13 9.24 -22.08
CA LEU A 467 -7.92 9.87 -21.54
C LEU A 467 -6.63 9.28 -22.12
N PRO A 468 -6.42 7.94 -22.15
CA PRO A 468 -5.27 7.35 -22.81
C PRO A 468 -5.12 7.73 -24.29
N VAL A 469 -6.23 7.83 -25.02
CA VAL A 469 -6.21 8.27 -26.43
C VAL A 469 -5.83 9.75 -26.55
N LEU A 470 -6.41 10.61 -25.71
CA LEU A 470 -6.05 12.04 -25.65
C LEU A 470 -4.59 12.25 -25.25
N PHE A 471 -4.09 11.44 -24.31
CA PHE A 471 -2.68 11.38 -23.97
C PHE A 471 -1.82 11.01 -25.19
N GLY A 472 -2.16 9.93 -25.90
CA GLY A 472 -1.47 9.52 -27.12
C GLY A 472 -1.45 10.62 -28.20
N LEU A 473 -2.58 11.30 -28.40
CA LEU A 473 -2.69 12.43 -29.31
C LEU A 473 -1.79 13.60 -28.88
N SER A 474 -1.77 13.95 -27.60
CA SER A 474 -0.91 15.00 -27.06
C SER A 474 0.58 14.67 -27.26
N MET A 475 0.97 13.41 -27.06
CA MET A 475 2.34 12.93 -27.27
C MET A 475 2.72 12.99 -28.76
N PHE A 476 1.82 12.58 -29.65
CA PHE A 476 2.01 12.69 -31.10
C PHE A 476 2.20 14.14 -31.56
N LEU A 477 1.40 15.08 -31.02
CA LEU A 477 1.54 16.50 -31.30
C LEU A 477 2.88 17.05 -30.79
N MET A 478 3.31 16.67 -29.59
CA MET A 478 4.63 17.02 -29.07
C MET A 478 5.74 16.48 -29.97
N GLN A 479 5.65 15.22 -30.39
CA GLN A 479 6.62 14.57 -31.27
C GLN A 479 6.75 15.26 -32.64
N LYS A 480 5.66 15.79 -33.20
CA LYS A 480 5.73 16.56 -34.45
C LYS A 480 6.49 17.88 -34.32
N LEU A 481 6.52 18.46 -33.12
CA LEU A 481 7.15 19.75 -32.85
C LEU A 481 8.58 19.60 -32.29
N THR A 482 8.95 18.43 -31.80
CA THR A 482 10.31 18.13 -31.39
C THR A 482 11.15 17.64 -32.57
N PRO A 483 12.28 18.28 -32.87
CA PRO A 483 13.17 17.83 -33.94
C PRO A 483 13.88 16.55 -33.50
N MET A 484 13.37 15.39 -33.92
CA MET A 484 14.04 14.11 -33.66
C MET A 484 14.94 13.74 -34.84
N GLN A 485 16.25 13.70 -34.57
CA GLN A 485 17.28 13.36 -35.55
C GLN A 485 17.61 11.88 -35.48
N VAL A 486 16.65 11.07 -35.90
CA VAL A 486 16.87 9.63 -36.02
C VAL A 486 17.31 9.33 -37.44
N THR A 487 18.55 8.86 -37.58
CA THR A 487 19.18 8.55 -38.86
C THR A 487 18.87 7.13 -39.35
N ASP A 488 18.28 6.30 -38.50
CA ASP A 488 17.87 4.93 -38.81
C ASP A 488 16.36 4.84 -39.09
N PRO A 489 15.94 4.43 -40.30
CA PRO A 489 14.54 4.24 -40.67
C PRO A 489 13.75 3.32 -39.71
N MET A 490 14.41 2.32 -39.10
CA MET A 490 13.75 1.43 -38.14
C MET A 490 13.40 2.17 -36.84
N GLN A 491 14.34 2.95 -36.30
CA GLN A 491 14.11 3.74 -35.10
C GLN A 491 13.08 4.86 -35.34
N GLN A 492 13.02 5.44 -36.55
CA GLN A 492 11.96 6.40 -36.91
C GLN A 492 10.57 5.75 -36.83
N LYS A 493 10.41 4.54 -37.39
CA LYS A 493 9.15 3.79 -37.32
C LYS A 493 8.75 3.49 -35.87
N ILE A 494 9.68 3.04 -35.03
CA ILE A 494 9.42 2.78 -33.59
C ILE A 494 8.92 4.05 -32.91
N MET A 495 9.59 5.19 -33.16
CA MET A 495 9.16 6.47 -32.59
C MET A 495 7.79 6.91 -33.09
N MET A 496 7.43 6.68 -34.35
CA MET A 496 6.08 7.00 -34.86
C MET A 496 4.98 6.18 -34.15
N TRP A 497 5.29 4.94 -33.77
CA TRP A 497 4.36 4.08 -33.02
C TRP A 497 4.39 4.31 -31.51
N MET A 498 5.38 5.04 -30.99
CA MET A 498 5.54 5.28 -29.56
C MET A 498 4.30 5.92 -28.91
N PRO A 499 3.65 6.95 -29.48
CA PRO A 499 2.42 7.50 -28.90
C PRO A 499 1.28 6.48 -28.80
N VAL A 500 1.16 5.58 -29.79
CA VAL A 500 0.14 4.52 -29.79
C VAL A 500 0.48 3.46 -28.75
N ALA A 501 1.74 3.03 -28.68
CA ALA A 501 2.20 2.04 -27.72
C ALA A 501 2.03 2.54 -26.27
N PHE A 502 2.40 3.79 -25.98
CA PHE A 502 2.17 4.38 -24.65
C PHE A 502 0.68 4.62 -24.39
N SER A 503 -0.11 5.01 -25.39
CA SER A 503 -1.57 5.10 -25.24
C SER A 503 -2.15 3.77 -24.80
N VAL A 504 -1.82 2.67 -25.49
CA VAL A 504 -2.21 1.30 -25.13
C VAL A 504 -1.73 0.94 -23.72
N PHE A 505 -0.48 1.22 -23.38
CA PHE A 505 0.07 1.00 -22.04
C PHE A 505 -0.75 1.69 -20.94
N PHE A 506 -1.20 2.92 -21.16
CA PHE A 506 -2.00 3.67 -20.19
C PHE A 506 -3.47 3.23 -20.08
N LEU A 507 -3.97 2.28 -20.89
CA LEU A 507 -5.33 1.74 -20.75
C LEU A 507 -5.55 1.07 -19.39
N TRP A 508 -4.51 0.51 -18.79
CA TRP A 508 -4.58 -0.23 -17.53
C TRP A 508 -4.14 0.58 -16.30
N PHE A 509 -3.91 1.87 -16.47
CA PHE A 509 -3.45 2.75 -15.39
C PHE A 509 -4.59 3.60 -14.81
N PRO A 510 -4.49 4.00 -13.52
CA PRO A 510 -5.42 4.92 -12.90
C PRO A 510 -5.63 6.19 -13.72
N SER A 511 -6.89 6.58 -13.93
CA SER A 511 -7.24 7.71 -14.78
C SER A 511 -6.68 9.04 -14.27
N GLY A 512 -6.49 9.18 -12.94
CA GLY A 512 -5.81 10.33 -12.33
C GLY A 512 -4.33 10.46 -12.74
N LEU A 513 -3.63 9.32 -12.85
CA LEU A 513 -2.26 9.31 -13.37
C LEU A 513 -2.22 9.70 -14.86
N VAL A 514 -3.15 9.16 -15.66
CA VAL A 514 -3.25 9.49 -17.09
C VAL A 514 -3.60 10.97 -17.28
N LEU A 515 -4.49 11.51 -16.44
CA LEU A 515 -4.86 12.92 -16.41
C LEU A 515 -3.64 13.81 -16.16
N TYR A 516 -2.83 13.48 -15.14
CA TYR A 516 -1.57 14.18 -14.86
C TYR A 516 -0.67 14.23 -16.10
N TRP A 517 -0.46 13.09 -16.76
CA TRP A 517 0.37 13.02 -17.96
C TRP A 517 -0.18 13.85 -19.13
N PHE A 518 -1.48 13.73 -19.39
CA PHE A 518 -2.14 14.48 -20.44
C PHE A 518 -2.00 15.99 -20.22
N VAL A 519 -2.28 16.47 -19.00
CA VAL A 519 -2.16 17.89 -18.63
C VAL A 519 -0.70 18.34 -18.69
N SER A 520 0.24 17.53 -18.20
CA SER A 520 1.68 17.77 -18.32
C SER A 520 2.11 17.96 -19.78
N ASN A 521 1.61 17.12 -20.69
CA ASN A 521 1.90 17.22 -22.12
C ASN A 521 1.32 18.50 -22.74
N LEU A 522 0.08 18.86 -22.39
CA LEU A 522 -0.54 20.11 -22.86
C LEU A 522 0.24 21.34 -22.41
N ILE A 523 0.68 21.38 -21.15
CA ILE A 523 1.51 22.47 -20.62
C ILE A 523 2.84 22.52 -21.37
N SER A 524 3.51 21.38 -21.54
CA SER A 524 4.76 21.30 -22.29
C SER A 524 4.62 21.72 -23.75
N LEU A 525 3.50 21.37 -24.40
CA LEU A 525 3.16 21.80 -25.75
C LEU A 525 3.00 23.33 -25.82
N ALA A 526 2.26 23.91 -24.88
CA ALA A 526 2.08 25.35 -24.78
C ALA A 526 3.41 26.10 -24.53
N GLN A 527 4.24 25.60 -23.61
CA GLN A 527 5.58 26.13 -23.33
C GLN A 527 6.46 26.10 -24.58
N MET A 528 6.51 24.97 -25.28
CA MET A 528 7.29 24.81 -26.50
C MET A 528 6.84 25.78 -27.60
N LEU A 529 5.54 25.90 -27.85
CA LEU A 529 4.99 26.84 -28.84
C LEU A 529 5.29 28.30 -28.48
N TYR A 530 5.18 28.66 -27.20
CA TYR A 530 5.50 30.00 -26.72
C TYR A 530 6.98 30.34 -26.91
N ILE A 531 7.88 29.43 -26.51
CA ILE A 531 9.33 29.61 -26.61
C ILE A 531 9.78 29.66 -28.07
N TYR A 532 9.26 28.76 -28.92
CA TYR A 532 9.59 28.75 -30.35
C TYR A 532 9.17 30.06 -31.01
N LYS A 533 7.93 30.53 -30.82
CA LYS A 533 7.49 31.85 -31.32
C LYS A 533 8.39 32.98 -30.81
N GLY A 534 8.83 32.92 -29.55
CA GLY A 534 9.73 33.90 -28.97
C GLY A 534 11.11 33.93 -29.65
N MET A 535 11.65 32.78 -30.04
CA MET A 535 12.92 32.69 -30.77
C MET A 535 12.81 33.09 -32.23
N GLU A 536 11.68 32.79 -32.89
CA GLU A 536 11.41 33.24 -34.27
C GLU A 536 11.44 34.76 -34.36
N LYS A 537 10.83 35.45 -33.38
CA LYS A 537 10.86 36.92 -33.27
C LYS A 537 12.28 37.48 -33.04
N LYS A 538 13.19 36.70 -32.45
CA LYS A 538 14.58 37.09 -32.19
C LYS A 538 15.54 36.82 -33.37
N GLY A 539 15.02 36.49 -34.55
CA GLY A 539 15.83 36.34 -35.77
C GLY A 539 16.54 34.98 -35.91
N LEU A 540 16.24 34.00 -35.04
CA LEU A 540 16.53 32.60 -35.35
C LEU A 540 15.53 32.15 -36.41
N HIS A 541 15.89 32.32 -37.69
CA HIS A 541 15.06 31.93 -38.82
C HIS A 541 14.70 30.46 -38.75
N THR A 542 13.49 30.17 -38.31
CA THR A 542 12.81 28.92 -38.60
C THR A 542 12.19 29.12 -39.98
N LYS A 543 12.70 28.41 -40.99
CA LYS A 543 11.90 28.28 -42.21
C LYS A 543 10.61 27.56 -41.80
N LYS A 544 9.46 28.18 -42.09
CA LYS A 544 8.13 27.56 -41.92
C LYS A 544 8.20 26.14 -42.49
N ALA A 545 7.74 25.18 -41.69
CA ALA A 545 7.58 23.78 -42.06
C ALA A 545 6.66 23.63 -43.27
#